data_AF-A0A957PRR4-F1
#
_entry.id   AF-A0A957PRR4-F1
#
_cell.length_a   1.000
_cell.length_b   1.000
_cell.length_c   1.000
_cell.angle_alpha   90.00
_cell.angle_beta   90.00
_cell.angle_gamma   90.00
#
_symmetry.space_group_name_H-M   'P 1'
#
loop_
_entity.id
_entity.type
_entity.pdbx_description
1 polymer ?
#
loop_
_entity_poly.entity_id
_entity_poly.type
_entity_poly.pdbx_seq_one_letter_code
_entity_poly.pdbx_strand_id
1 'polypeptide(L)'
;MQFLLGIHAFIALLILLVGFVLIVKFAIGTARQSPFGRLDRMLAAIYTGLLDLQALLGIVLFLLRLDDGLASPVALHAAVALAGVVVAHLNARWRNQPDAVRFRNGLLTLGGSYILILAGVYFVNSFA
;
A
#
# COMPACT_ATOMS: atom_id res chain seq x y z
N MET A 1 -14.92 8.12 16.59
CA MET A 1 -13.52 7.66 16.52
C MET A 1 -13.39 6.15 16.38
N GLN A 2 -14.00 5.34 17.27
CA GLN A 2 -13.90 3.88 17.20
C GLN A 2 -14.38 3.27 15.87
N PHE A 3 -15.46 3.79 15.28
CA PHE A 3 -15.94 3.33 13.97
C PHE A 3 -14.92 3.57 12.84
N LEU A 4 -14.35 4.78 12.75
CA LEU A 4 -13.33 5.12 11.74
C LEU A 4 -12.06 4.29 11.91
N LEU A 5 -11.60 4.12 13.16
CA LEU A 5 -10.47 3.27 13.48
C LEU A 5 -10.73 1.80 13.12
N GLY A 6 -11.94 1.29 13.39
CA GLY A 6 -12.35 -0.07 13.03
C GLY A 6 -12.32 -0.31 11.53
N ILE A 7 -12.84 0.62 10.73
CA ILE A 7 -12.77 0.55 9.27
C ILE A 7 -11.32 0.64 8.78
N HIS A 8 -10.52 1.57 9.32
CA HIS A 8 -9.11 1.71 8.98
C HIS A 8 -8.31 0.43 9.28
N ALA A 9 -8.56 -0.22 10.43
CA ALA A 9 -7.93 -1.48 10.78
C ALA A 9 -8.38 -2.63 9.85
N PHE A 10 -9.67 -2.70 9.53
CA PHE A 10 -10.21 -3.72 8.62
C PHE A 10 -9.63 -3.59 7.21
N ILE A 11 -9.57 -2.37 6.66
CA ILE A 11 -9.00 -2.11 5.33
C ILE A 11 -7.50 -2.42 5.32
N ALA A 12 -6.77 -2.14 6.40
CA ALA A 12 -5.36 -2.54 6.51
C ALA A 12 -5.19 -4.06 6.32
N LEU A 13 -6.05 -4.89 6.94
CA LEU A 13 -6.00 -6.35 6.76
C LEU A 13 -6.27 -6.75 5.31
N LEU A 14 -7.22 -6.10 4.64
CA LEU A 14 -7.48 -6.33 3.21
C LEU A 14 -6.27 -5.94 2.34
N ILE A 15 -5.61 -4.82 2.64
CA ILE A 15 -4.37 -4.39 1.96
C ILE A 15 -3.28 -5.43 2.15
N LEU A 16 -3.11 -5.96 3.37
CA LEU A 16 -2.10 -6.98 3.65
C LEU A 16 -2.37 -8.25 2.83
N LEU A 17 -3.62 -8.72 2.80
CA LEU A 17 -4.02 -9.89 2.02
C LEU A 17 -3.82 -9.68 0.51
N VAL A 18 -4.36 -8.59 -0.03
CA VAL A 18 -4.28 -8.30 -1.48
C VAL A 18 -2.83 -8.03 -1.90
N GLY A 19 -2.07 -7.31 -1.08
CA GLY A 19 -0.66 -7.01 -1.33
C GLY A 19 0.18 -8.28 -1.38
N PHE A 20 -0.04 -9.23 -0.46
CA PHE A 20 0.64 -10.53 -0.50
C PHE A 20 0.32 -11.30 -1.79
N VAL A 21 -0.96 -11.42 -2.15
CA VAL A 21 -1.40 -12.09 -3.40
C VAL A 21 -0.77 -11.42 -4.63
N LEU A 22 -0.73 -10.09 -4.64
CA LEU A 22 -0.13 -9.31 -5.72
C LEU A 22 1.37 -9.59 -5.84
N ILE A 23 2.12 -9.56 -4.75
CA ILE A 23 3.56 -9.82 -4.73
C ILE A 23 3.85 -11.21 -5.29
N VAL A 24 3.14 -12.23 -4.81
CA VAL A 24 3.29 -13.61 -5.30
C VAL A 24 2.99 -13.68 -6.80
N LYS A 25 1.89 -13.07 -7.25
CA LYS A 25 1.51 -13.08 -8.67
C LYS A 25 2.55 -12.39 -9.55
N PHE A 26 3.08 -11.25 -9.11
CA PHE A 26 4.05 -10.48 -9.87
C PHE A 26 5.43 -11.16 -9.86
N ALA A 27 5.83 -11.78 -8.76
CA ALA A 27 7.06 -12.59 -8.69
C ALA A 27 7.00 -13.78 -9.67
N ILE A 28 5.88 -14.51 -9.70
CA ILE A 28 5.65 -15.59 -10.68
C ILE A 28 5.66 -15.04 -12.10
N GLY A 29 4.99 -13.91 -12.35
CA GLY A 29 4.95 -13.26 -13.66
C GLY A 29 6.34 -12.85 -14.16
N THR A 30 7.19 -12.32 -13.28
CA THR A 30 8.60 -12.02 -13.57
C THR A 30 9.39 -13.29 -13.86
N ALA A 31 9.30 -14.31 -13.01
CA ALA A 31 10.08 -15.54 -13.14
C ALA A 31 9.72 -16.35 -14.39
N ARG A 32 8.44 -16.38 -14.77
CA ARG A 32 7.93 -17.14 -15.91
C ARG A 32 7.80 -16.31 -17.19
N GLN A 33 8.17 -15.03 -17.17
CA GLN A 33 7.96 -14.09 -18.28
C GLN A 33 6.52 -14.14 -18.82
N SER A 34 5.55 -14.19 -17.90
CA SER A 34 4.15 -14.37 -18.26
C SER A 34 3.61 -13.14 -19.04
N PRO A 35 2.59 -13.32 -19.88
CA PRO A 35 1.87 -12.19 -20.46
C PRO A 35 1.11 -11.42 -19.37
N PHE A 36 1.09 -10.09 -19.46
CA PHE A 36 0.45 -9.24 -18.47
C PHE A 36 -1.05 -9.08 -18.76
N GLY A 37 -1.85 -9.79 -17.98
CA GLY A 37 -3.27 -9.97 -18.23
C GLY A 37 -4.17 -8.93 -17.58
N ARG A 38 -5.48 -9.18 -17.71
CA ARG A 38 -6.53 -8.41 -17.03
C ARG A 38 -6.47 -8.58 -15.51
N LEU A 39 -6.17 -9.80 -15.04
CA LEU A 39 -6.09 -10.09 -13.61
C LEU A 39 -4.97 -9.29 -12.93
N ASP A 40 -3.79 -9.19 -13.56
CA ASP A 40 -2.66 -8.43 -13.01
C ASP A 40 -2.97 -6.93 -12.90
N ARG A 41 -3.64 -6.37 -13.92
CA ARG A 41 -4.15 -4.99 -13.89
C ARG A 41 -5.15 -4.78 -12.77
N MET A 42 -6.09 -5.72 -12.63
CA MET A 42 -7.15 -5.63 -11.63
C MET A 42 -6.59 -5.72 -10.21
N LEU A 43 -5.69 -6.67 -9.94
CA LEU A 43 -5.03 -6.79 -8.64
C LEU A 43 -4.25 -5.53 -8.28
N ALA A 44 -3.47 -4.98 -9.21
CA ALA A 44 -2.74 -3.74 -8.99
C ALA A 44 -3.68 -2.56 -8.69
N ALA A 45 -4.78 -2.43 -9.44
CA ALA A 45 -5.77 -1.39 -9.23
C ALA A 45 -6.52 -1.52 -7.89
N ILE A 46 -6.90 -2.75 -7.50
CA ILE A 46 -7.54 -3.02 -6.20
C ILE A 46 -6.57 -2.64 -5.07
N TYR A 47 -5.31 -3.07 -5.15
CA TYR A 47 -4.30 -2.76 -4.15
C TYR A 47 -4.11 -1.25 -3.99
N THR A 48 -3.90 -0.51 -5.09
CA THR A 48 -3.72 0.95 -5.04
C THR A 48 -4.99 1.66 -4.55
N GLY A 49 -6.18 1.22 -4.99
CA GLY A 49 -7.43 1.82 -4.53
C GLY A 49 -7.72 1.59 -3.04
N LEU A 50 -7.36 0.42 -2.51
CA LEU A 50 -7.43 0.17 -1.07
C LEU A 50 -6.45 1.05 -0.29
N LEU A 51 -5.23 1.25 -0.80
CA LEU A 51 -4.26 2.17 -0.21
C LEU A 51 -4.77 3.61 -0.18
N ASP A 52 -5.43 4.07 -1.24
CA ASP A 52 -6.01 5.42 -1.29
C ASP A 52 -7.11 5.60 -0.25
N LEU A 53 -8.00 4.61 -0.13
CA LEU A 53 -9.04 4.62 0.89
C LEU A 53 -8.43 4.61 2.31
N GLN A 54 -7.40 3.79 2.53
CA GLN A 54 -6.69 3.73 3.80
C GLN A 54 -6.01 5.04 4.14
N ALA A 55 -5.36 5.68 3.18
CA ALA A 55 -4.70 6.96 3.36
C ALA A 55 -5.70 8.07 3.64
N LEU A 56 -6.85 8.11 2.95
CA LEU A 56 -7.91 9.06 3.23
C LEU A 56 -8.39 8.93 4.69
N LEU A 57 -8.68 7.70 5.13
CA LEU A 57 -9.07 7.45 6.52
C LEU A 57 -7.96 7.80 7.51
N GLY A 58 -6.71 7.46 7.20
CA GLY A 58 -5.55 7.78 8.01
C GLY A 58 -5.32 9.28 8.15
N ILE A 59 -5.48 10.06 7.07
CA ILE A 59 -5.41 11.52 7.09
C ILE A 59 -6.53 12.08 7.97
N VAL A 60 -7.77 11.61 7.82
CA VAL A 60 -8.88 12.04 8.67
C VAL A 60 -8.57 11.77 10.15
N LEU A 61 -8.09 10.58 10.49
CA LEU A 61 -7.70 10.21 11.85
C LEU A 61 -6.53 11.06 12.39
N PHE A 62 -5.55 11.37 11.55
CA PHE A 62 -4.42 12.24 11.90
C PHE A 62 -4.87 13.68 12.16
N LEU A 63 -5.73 14.24 11.30
CA LEU A 63 -6.27 15.59 11.48
C LEU A 63 -7.08 15.73 12.78
N LEU A 64 -7.73 14.65 13.22
CA LEU A 64 -8.47 14.59 14.48
C LEU A 64 -7.56 14.47 15.72
N ARG A 65 -6.24 14.32 15.53
CA ARG A 65 -5.20 14.21 16.57
C ARG A 65 -4.05 15.20 16.35
N LEU A 66 -4.34 16.34 15.70
CA LEU A 66 -3.31 17.35 15.40
C LEU A 66 -2.64 17.92 16.66
N ASP A 67 -3.33 17.87 17.80
CA ASP A 67 -2.84 18.27 19.12
C ASP A 67 -1.68 17.41 19.64
N ASP A 68 -1.49 16.18 19.12
CA ASP A 68 -0.35 15.32 19.46
C ASP A 68 1.00 15.88 18.94
N GLY A 69 0.97 16.80 17.98
CA GLY A 69 2.15 17.43 17.38
C GLY A 69 2.83 16.61 16.27
N LEU A 70 3.69 17.28 15.48
CA LEU A 70 4.32 16.69 14.27
C LEU A 70 5.47 15.71 14.56
N ALA A 71 6.01 15.70 15.79
CA ALA A 71 7.00 14.74 16.24
C ALA A 71 6.36 13.49 16.88
N SER A 72 5.03 13.40 16.90
CA SER A 72 4.32 12.28 17.51
C SER A 72 4.53 10.99 16.71
N PRO A 73 4.44 9.82 17.37
CA PRO A 73 4.41 8.53 16.67
C PRO A 73 3.29 8.44 15.63
N VAL A 74 2.16 9.11 15.85
CA VAL A 74 1.04 9.18 14.91
C VAL A 74 1.44 9.93 13.64
N ALA A 75 2.16 11.05 13.76
CA ALA A 75 2.69 11.78 12.61
C ALA A 75 3.69 10.96 11.80
N LEU A 76 4.59 10.23 12.48
CA LEU A 76 5.55 9.34 11.80
C LEU A 76 4.83 8.18 11.08
N HIS A 77 3.84 7.57 11.72
CA HIS A 77 3.00 6.55 11.10
C HIS A 77 2.32 7.06 9.83
N ALA A 78 1.69 8.24 9.90
CA ALA A 78 1.05 8.87 8.75
C ALA A 78 2.06 9.16 7.63
N ALA A 79 3.26 9.65 7.96
CA ALA A 79 4.29 9.94 6.97
C ALA A 79 4.78 8.67 6.23
N VAL A 80 5.04 7.59 6.97
CA VAL A 80 5.46 6.30 6.37
C VAL A 80 4.35 5.70 5.50
N ALA A 81 3.09 5.77 5.96
CA ALA A 81 1.95 5.29 5.20
C ALA A 81 1.78 6.05 3.88
N LEU A 82 1.90 7.38 3.90
CA LEU A 82 1.82 8.22 2.70
C LEU A 82 2.98 7.95 1.73
N ALA A 83 4.19 7.74 2.23
CA ALA A 83 5.31 7.29 1.39
C ALA A 83 4.98 5.97 0.69
N GLY A 84 4.36 5.02 1.41
CA GLY A 84 3.86 3.77 0.84
C GLY A 84 2.86 3.97 -0.31
N VAL A 85 1.92 4.92 -0.17
CA VAL A 85 0.95 5.25 -1.24
C VAL A 85 1.62 5.86 -2.45
N VAL A 86 2.55 6.80 -2.25
CA VAL A 86 3.31 7.43 -3.33
C VAL A 86 4.10 6.39 -4.12
N VAL A 87 4.78 5.49 -3.42
CA VAL A 87 5.56 4.41 -4.07
C VAL A 87 4.65 3.47 -4.86
N ALA A 88 3.45 3.15 -4.37
CA ALA A 88 2.49 2.32 -5.11
C ALA A 88 2.06 2.98 -6.43
N HIS A 89 1.83 4.30 -6.41
CA HIS A 89 1.42 5.07 -7.59
C HIS A 89 2.50 5.15 -8.67
N LEU A 90 3.77 5.00 -8.32
CA LEU A 90 4.85 4.95 -9.31
C LEU A 90 4.63 3.82 -10.32
N ASN A 91 3.95 2.72 -9.94
CA ASN A 91 3.64 1.60 -10.84
C ASN A 91 2.96 2.06 -12.15
N ALA A 92 2.15 3.11 -12.10
CA ALA A 92 1.46 3.66 -13.27
C ALA A 92 2.43 4.12 -14.39
N ARG A 93 3.68 4.47 -14.04
CA ARG A 93 4.71 4.89 -15.00
C ARG A 93 5.07 3.80 -16.01
N TRP A 94 4.91 2.53 -15.66
CA TRP A 94 5.26 1.40 -16.54
C TRP A 94 4.05 0.78 -17.25
N ARG A 95 2.87 1.41 -17.22
CA ARG A 95 1.64 0.83 -17.80
C ARG A 95 1.71 0.48 -19.29
N ASN A 96 2.56 1.17 -20.05
CA ASN A 96 2.75 1.02 -21.50
C ASN A 96 4.07 0.30 -21.86
N GLN A 97 4.73 -0.33 -20.89
CA GLN A 97 6.00 -1.02 -21.10
C GLN A 97 5.76 -2.50 -21.46
N PRO A 98 6.79 -3.21 -21.97
CA PRO A 98 6.72 -4.65 -22.18
C PRO A 98 6.35 -5.40 -20.88
N ASP A 99 5.68 -6.54 -21.02
CA ASP A 99 5.11 -7.29 -19.89
C ASP A 99 6.14 -7.67 -18.82
N ALA A 100 7.35 -8.07 -19.23
CA ALA A 100 8.45 -8.36 -18.31
C ALA A 100 8.83 -7.15 -17.45
N VAL A 101 8.84 -5.95 -18.04
CA VAL A 101 9.15 -4.69 -17.33
C VAL A 101 8.01 -4.34 -16.37
N ARG A 102 6.76 -4.56 -16.77
CA ARG A 102 5.58 -4.32 -15.93
C ARG A 102 5.58 -5.22 -14.69
N PHE A 103 5.84 -6.51 -14.85
CA PHE A 103 5.94 -7.43 -13.72
C PHE A 103 7.11 -7.06 -12.79
N ARG A 104 8.31 -6.85 -13.33
CA ARG A 104 9.49 -6.54 -12.51
C ARG A 104 9.32 -5.21 -11.76
N ASN A 105 8.96 -4.15 -12.45
CA ASN A 105 8.86 -2.83 -11.82
C ASN A 105 7.62 -2.71 -10.95
N GLY A 106 6.53 -3.42 -11.28
CA GLY A 106 5.38 -3.58 -10.40
C GLY A 106 5.74 -4.33 -9.13
N LEU A 107 6.55 -5.39 -9.20
CA LEU A 107 7.04 -6.09 -8.01
C LEU A 107 7.88 -5.16 -7.12
N LEU A 108 8.76 -4.36 -7.71
CA LEU A 108 9.59 -3.41 -6.96
C LEU A 108 8.77 -2.29 -6.31
N THR A 109 7.85 -1.68 -7.05
CA THR A 109 7.08 -0.53 -6.55
C THR A 109 5.91 -0.95 -5.66
N LEU A 110 5.10 -1.91 -6.07
CA LEU A 110 3.99 -2.40 -5.24
C LEU A 110 4.50 -3.23 -4.06
N GLY A 111 5.57 -4.01 -4.24
CA GLY A 111 6.25 -4.70 -3.14
C GLY A 111 6.96 -3.74 -2.18
N GLY A 112 7.64 -2.72 -2.70
CA GLY A 112 8.24 -1.66 -1.87
C GLY A 112 7.20 -0.88 -1.06
N SER A 113 6.06 -0.55 -1.69
CA SER A 113 4.90 0.01 -1.00
C SER A 113 4.41 -0.90 0.12
N TYR A 114 4.24 -2.19 -0.16
CA TYR A 114 3.78 -3.17 0.82
C TYR A 114 4.70 -3.25 2.06
N ILE A 115 6.01 -3.22 1.85
CA ILE A 115 7.01 -3.18 2.94
C ILE A 115 6.86 -1.91 3.78
N LEU A 116 6.65 -0.75 3.15
CA LEU A 116 6.41 0.51 3.87
C LEU A 116 5.12 0.46 4.69
N ILE A 117 4.06 -0.16 4.17
CA ILE A 117 2.79 -0.34 4.90
C ILE A 117 2.98 -1.29 6.10
N LEU A 118 3.70 -2.39 5.94
CA LEU A 118 4.05 -3.27 7.05
C LEU A 118 4.85 -2.54 8.14
N ALA A 119 5.81 -1.71 7.75
CA ALA A 119 6.56 -0.87 8.68
C ALA A 119 5.63 0.10 9.43
N GLY A 120 4.70 0.76 8.72
CA GLY A 120 3.69 1.63 9.33
C GLY A 120 2.83 0.91 10.38
N VAL A 121 2.36 -0.31 10.08
CA VAL A 121 1.59 -1.15 11.01
C VAL A 121 2.43 -1.54 12.23
N TYR A 122 3.69 -1.94 12.03
CA TYR A 122 4.60 -2.28 13.11
C TYR A 122 4.87 -1.10 14.04
N PHE A 123 5.10 0.09 13.48
CA PHE A 123 5.33 1.30 14.28
C PHE A 123 4.14 1.60 15.19
N VAL A 124 2.90 1.53 14.70
CA VAL A 124 1.71 1.76 15.55
C VAL A 124 1.66 0.80 16.74
N ASN A 125 1.90 -0.49 16.51
CA ASN A 125 1.87 -1.49 17.58
C ASN A 125 3.03 -1.38 18.57
N SER A 126 4.09 -0.64 18.21
CA SER A 126 5.24 -0.43 19.10
C SER A 126 5.01 0.71 20.11
N PHE A 127 3.96 1.51 19.94
CA PHE A 127 3.63 2.66 20.78
C PHE A 127 2.24 2.57 21.44
N ALA A 128 1.52 1.45 21.22
CA ALA A 128 0.22 1.15 21.83
C ALA A 128 0.40 0.20 23.02
#